data_AF-A0A1A8KH81-F1
#
_entry.id   AF-A0A1A8KH81-F1
#
_cell.length_a   1.000
_cell.length_b   1.000
_cell.length_c   1.000
_cell.angle_alpha   90.00
_cell.angle_beta   90.00
_cell.angle_gamma   90.00
#
_symmetry.space_group_name_H-M   'P 1'
#
loop_
_entity.id
_entity.type
_entity.pdbx_description
1 polymer ?
#
loop_
_entity_poly.entity_id
_entity_poly.type
_entity_poly.pdbx_seq_one_letter_code
_entity_poly.pdbx_strand_id
1 'polypeptide(L)' 'MSDALSDDGSDINQDDSQDVMTPAELIAKLEEAWLNEKFSPELLENKSEVVECVMEQLTHMESNLQRVKKGDAKASLH' A
#
# COMPACT_ATOMS: atom_id res chain seq x y z
N MET A 1 9.17 45.14 -21.71
CA MET A 1 10.07 44.00 -21.52
C MET A 1 9.88 43.56 -20.08
N SER A 2 9.33 42.36 -19.93
CA SER A 2 8.99 41.65 -18.71
C SER A 2 10.22 40.99 -18.08
N ASP A 3 10.40 41.11 -16.77
CA ASP A 3 11.02 40.11 -15.87
C ASP A 3 10.98 40.73 -14.45
N ALA A 4 10.04 40.37 -13.56
CA ALA A 4 9.84 39.09 -12.87
C ALA A 4 10.95 38.81 -11.84
N LEU A 5 10.67 39.09 -10.56
CA LEU A 5 11.15 38.35 -9.38
C LEU A 5 10.27 38.76 -8.19
N SER A 6 9.08 38.15 -8.10
CA SER A 6 8.32 38.11 -6.84
C SER A 6 8.71 36.78 -6.18
N ASP A 7 9.63 36.88 -5.24
CA ASP A 7 10.03 35.80 -4.33
C ASP A 7 8.87 35.53 -3.37
N ASP A 8 7.91 34.73 -3.82
CA ASP A 8 6.95 34.07 -2.95
C ASP A 8 7.49 32.66 -2.70
N GLY A 9 8.45 32.59 -1.77
CA GLY A 9 8.84 31.34 -1.14
C GLY A 9 7.69 30.87 -0.25
N SER A 10 6.58 30.46 -0.87
CA SER A 10 5.57 29.66 -0.21
C SER A 10 6.25 28.35 0.16
N ASP A 11 6.68 28.30 1.42
CA ASP A 11 7.15 27.14 2.15
C ASP A 11 6.21 25.97 1.85
N ILE A 12 6.60 25.18 0.83
CA ILE A 12 6.01 23.90 0.50
C ILE A 12 6.32 23.07 1.74
N ASN A 13 5.41 23.13 2.71
CA ASN A 13 5.22 22.10 3.70
C ASN A 13 4.80 20.88 2.89
N GLN A 14 5.81 20.25 2.28
CA GLN A 14 5.79 18.90 1.80
C GLN A 14 5.56 18.12 3.08
N ASP A 15 4.28 17.91 3.35
CA ASP A 15 3.77 16.96 4.31
C ASP A 15 4.36 15.60 3.92
N ASP A 16 5.58 15.35 4.38
CA ASP A 16 6.31 14.08 4.31
C ASP A 16 5.70 13.08 5.31
N SER A 17 4.38 13.20 5.51
CA SER A 17 3.54 12.19 6.10
C SER A 17 3.40 11.09 5.05
N GLN A 18 4.47 10.30 4.87
CA GLN A 18 4.31 8.95 4.36
C GLN A 18 3.32 8.26 5.30
N ASP A 19 2.05 8.24 4.93
CA ASP A 19 1.01 7.56 5.69
C ASP A 19 1.40 6.08 5.77
N VAL A 20 2.01 5.71 6.91
CA VAL A 20 2.42 4.34 7.19
C VAL A 20 1.14 3.52 7.32
N MET A 21 0.80 2.79 6.27
CA MET A 21 -0.39 1.94 6.24
C MET A 21 -0.13 0.65 7.01
N THR A 22 -1.05 0.31 7.91
CA THR A 22 -1.01 -0.98 8.59
C THR A 22 -1.44 -2.12 7.66
N PRO A 23 -1.02 -3.37 7.91
CA PRO A 23 -1.48 -4.51 7.12
C PRO A 23 -3.01 -4.68 7.10
N ALA A 24 -3.68 -4.35 8.21
CA ALA A 24 -5.15 -4.45 8.29
C ALA A 24 -5.83 -3.43 7.35
N GLU A 25 -5.33 -2.20 7.30
CA GLU A 25 -5.84 -1.16 6.38
C GLU A 25 -5.56 -1.51 4.92
N LEU A 26 -4.39 -2.09 4.63
CA LEU A 26 -4.05 -2.55 3.28
C LEU A 26 -5.04 -3.60 2.79
N ILE A 27 -5.37 -4.59 3.64
CA ILE A 27 -6.37 -5.62 3.31
C ILE A 27 -7.76 -5.01 3.14
N ALA A 28 -8.17 -4.08 4.01
CA ALA A 28 -9.46 -3.41 3.89
C ALA A 28 -9.59 -2.65 2.55
N LYS A 29 -8.54 -1.95 2.11
CA LYS A 29 -8.51 -1.28 0.81
C LYS A 29 -8.57 -2.26 -0.36
N LEU A 30 -7.87 -3.40 -0.25
CA LEU A 30 -7.95 -4.45 -1.28
C LEU A 30 -9.35 -5.06 -1.36
N GLU A 31 -9.98 -5.34 -0.22
CA GLU A 31 -11.34 -5.89 -0.17
C GLU A 31 -12.36 -4.91 -0.76
N GLU A 32 -12.26 -3.62 -0.42
CA GLU A 32 -13.11 -2.57 -0.99
C GLU A 32 -12.93 -2.51 -2.52
N ALA A 33 -11.70 -2.44 -3.01
CA ALA A 33 -11.42 -2.43 -4.44
C ALA A 33 -11.98 -3.67 -5.14
N TRP A 34 -11.85 -4.85 -4.52
CA TRP A 34 -12.39 -6.09 -5.07
C TRP A 34 -13.92 -6.12 -5.13
N LEU A 35 -14.59 -5.66 -4.06
CA LEU A 35 -16.05 -5.56 -4.05
C LEU A 35 -16.54 -4.59 -5.12
N ASN A 36 -15.91 -3.41 -5.21
CA ASN A 36 -16.25 -2.42 -6.22
C ASN A 36 -16.10 -2.98 -7.64
N GLU A 37 -14.98 -3.65 -7.94
CA GLU A 37 -14.76 -4.27 -9.24
C GLU A 37 -15.82 -5.35 -9.56
N LYS A 38 -16.13 -6.19 -8.57
CA LYS A 38 -17.10 -7.28 -8.74
C LYS A 38 -18.52 -6.78 -9.04
N PHE A 39 -18.90 -5.63 -8.50
CA PHE A 39 -20.25 -5.08 -8.63
C PHE A 39 -20.37 -3.91 -9.62
N SER A 40 -19.25 -3.47 -10.22
CA SER A 40 -19.26 -2.48 -11.28
C SER A 40 -19.56 -3.13 -12.64
N PRO A 41 -20.48 -2.57 -13.45
CA PRO A 41 -20.69 -3.01 -14.82
C PRO A 41 -19.54 -2.59 -15.77
N GLU A 42 -18.69 -1.68 -15.32
CA GLU A 42 -17.56 -1.14 -16.08
C GLU A 42 -16.24 -1.45 -15.36
N LEU A 43 -15.17 -1.63 -16.14
CA LEU A 43 -13.82 -1.85 -15.63
C LEU A 43 -13.35 -0.61 -14.86
N LEU A 44 -12.99 -0.76 -13.59
CA LEU A 44 -12.50 0.37 -12.77
C LEU A 44 -11.00 0.60 -12.98
N GLU A 45 -10.51 1.71 -12.40
CA GLU A 45 -9.09 2.04 -12.38
C GLU A 45 -8.28 0.95 -11.66
N ASN A 46 -7.19 0.52 -12.29
CA ASN A 46 -6.30 -0.46 -11.69
C ASN A 46 -5.61 0.12 -10.44
N LYS A 47 -5.79 -0.55 -9.29
CA LYS A 47 -5.16 -0.17 -8.02
C LYS A 47 -3.80 -0.86 -7.85
N SER A 48 -2.87 -0.62 -8.78
CA SER A 48 -1.57 -1.32 -8.86
C SER A 48 -0.78 -1.24 -7.55
N GLU A 49 -0.71 -0.06 -6.94
CA GLU A 49 0.02 0.18 -5.68
C GLU A 49 -0.45 -0.74 -4.54
N VAL A 50 -1.76 -0.89 -4.36
CA VAL A 50 -2.35 -1.76 -3.32
C VAL A 50 -2.02 -3.22 -3.61
N VAL A 51 -2.12 -3.63 -4.88
CA VAL A 51 -1.83 -5.00 -5.30
C VAL A 51 -0.35 -5.34 -5.12
N GLU A 52 0.54 -4.47 -5.58
CA GLU A 52 1.99 -4.63 -5.45
C GLU A 52 2.41 -4.72 -3.98
N CYS A 53 1.91 -3.81 -3.14
CA CYS A 53 2.18 -3.83 -1.71
C CYS A 53 1.74 -5.16 -1.07
N VAL A 54 0.54 -5.65 -1.38
CA VAL A 54 0.06 -6.95 -0.86
C VAL A 54 0.95 -8.11 -1.32
N MET A 55 1.35 -8.12 -2.60
CA MET A 55 2.21 -9.18 -3.15
C MET A 55 3.60 -9.19 -2.49
N GLU A 56 4.18 -8.01 -2.24
CA GLU A 56 5.44 -7.88 -1.50
C GLU A 56 5.31 -8.39 -0.06
N GLN A 57 4.26 -7.97 0.66
CA GLN A 57 4.02 -8.44 2.03
C GLN A 57 3.84 -9.96 2.09
N LEU A 58 3.07 -10.54 1.16
CA LEU A 58 2.90 -12.00 1.08
C LEU A 58 4.23 -12.72 0.82
N THR A 59 5.05 -12.19 -0.08
CA THR A 59 6.38 -12.76 -0.39
C THR A 59 7.29 -12.73 0.85
N HIS A 60 7.27 -11.64 1.60
CA HIS A 60 8.02 -11.53 2.86
C HIS A 60 7.52 -12.51 3.92
N MET A 61 6.19 -12.63 4.08
CA MET A 61 5.58 -13.57 5.02
C MET A 61 5.90 -15.02 4.65
N GLU A 62 5.85 -15.38 3.37
CA GLU A 62 6.21 -16.72 2.90
C GLU A 62 7.68 -17.03 3.18
N SER A 63 8.59 -16.11 2.86
CA SER A 63 10.02 -16.27 3.17
C SER A 63 10.27 -16.42 4.68
N ASN A 64 9.53 -15.67 5.50
CA ASN A 64 9.58 -15.82 6.96
C ASN A 64 9.17 -17.23 7.37
N LEU A 65 8.02 -17.71 6.91
CA LEU A 65 7.50 -19.05 7.23
C LEU A 65 8.45 -20.16 6.80
N GLN A 66 9.07 -20.06 5.62
CA GLN A 66 10.07 -21.03 5.14
C GLN A 66 11.31 -21.11 6.04
N ARG A 67 11.69 -20.00 6.71
CA ARG A 67 12.82 -19.96 7.64
C ARG A 67 12.48 -20.49 9.04
N VAL A 68 11.21 -20.54 9.42
CA VAL A 68 10.82 -21.05 10.73
C VAL A 68 10.97 -22.59 10.75
N LYS A 69 11.54 -23.12 11.84
CA LYS A 69 11.74 -24.58 11.99
C LYS A 69 10.40 -25.32 11.92
N LYS A 70 10.35 -26.36 11.09
CA LYS A 70 9.19 -27.26 10.98
C LYS A 70 8.85 -27.84 12.36
N GLY A 71 7.75 -27.39 12.96
CA GLY A 71 7.29 -27.80 14.30
C GLY A 71 7.29 -26.71 15.36
N ASP A 72 7.72 -25.48 15.06
CA ASP A 72 7.52 -24.34 15.95
C ASP A 72 6.04 -23.93 15.93
N ALA A 73 5.32 -24.12 17.04
CA ALA A 73 3.90 -23.78 17.15
C ALA A 73 3.64 -22.28 16.88
N LYS A 74 4.64 -21.41 17.08
CA LYS A 74 4.56 -19.99 16.73
C LYS A 74 4.47 -19.75 15.22
N ALA A 75 4.97 -20.67 14.40
CA ALA A 75 4.82 -20.62 12.94
C ALA A 75 3.37 -20.83 12.49
N SER A 76 2.54 -21.48 13.32
CA SER A 76 1.13 -21.78 13.00
C SER A 76 0.16 -20.64 13.32
N LEU A 77 0.62 -19.58 13.99
CA LEU A 77 -0.20 -18.44 14.39
C LEU A 77 -0.13 -17.28 13.38
N HIS A 78 0.79 -17.36 12.41
CA HIS A 78 0.93 -16.39 11.33
C HIS A 78 0.18 -16.87 10.09
#